data_AF-A0AA35SUZ4-F1
#
_entry.id   AF-A0AA35SUZ4-F1
#
_cell.length_a   1.000
_cell.length_b   1.000
_cell.length_c   1.000
_cell.angle_alpha   90.00
_cell.angle_beta   90.00
_cell.angle_gamma   90.00
#
_symmetry.space_group_name_H-M   'P 1'
#
loop_
_entity.id
_entity.type
_entity.pdbx_description
1 polymer ?
#
loop_
_entity_poly.entity_id
_entity_poly.type
_entity_poly.pdbx_seq_one_letter_code
_entity_poly.pdbx_strand_id
1 'polypeptide(L)'
;MLQPVPAESLALRATVTAIEMASWLASLVLASIVAVGSATSYGGYHQDSRPHGDHDPRVGPGMTVSAHFEMAGIRGEICFNQAEPGANVTITVKLTGLEQYEPQEFDWSIHEFPVEFTEYPDFPCEFGNGQGRGRVGGIYGDPVLCAGPPQNVIERGCVGNVGFRHSPLEATSEPQVFSDDVLSLFGPDSPIGRSIVIRSTLRVPSIACANIEYQGVKLHTYRAALSDQLSGDVILRRQNGRSGTTLRAEFTQSCDTTVRQFIDQPPPELLWYLRSGTCDNIGPVYGNNTHVDEIHHGAFQRCSRENPRGCPAGDLNTKCGSLLPEVFDKDTPELEDDVLRYRAFCHDDQLGLLSKSQIEDTILVFHDAITLGVVECATWSKINQLCARVNCIKRPRINIDVLFFQSDPNDRTHVRAYITGLDQEKAYLQVRTDKVTDTSECEAGGIYDKPRIFTNALISNSHVGDKPTGDVLPVGVLEYKTTSPRGRESVVRQDTTSWLPLFGPFSIIGRSLALADENGVPVACCNILPVDNPSPELINSVLGYQEQTNRPGGK
;
A
#
# COMPACT_ATOMS: atom_id res chain seq x y z
N MET A 1 5.43 -61.44 32.82
CA MET A 1 5.63 -60.90 34.17
C MET A 1 5.09 -59.49 34.16
N LEU A 2 3.95 -59.29 34.82
CA LEU A 2 3.29 -58.01 35.04
C LEU A 2 3.84 -57.40 36.33
N GLN A 3 4.22 -56.12 36.30
CA GLN A 3 4.32 -55.29 37.51
C GLN A 3 3.61 -53.95 37.25
N PRO A 4 2.78 -53.45 38.20
CA PRO A 4 2.09 -52.17 38.08
C PRO A 4 2.91 -51.02 38.66
N VAL A 5 2.72 -49.82 38.11
CA VAL A 5 3.22 -48.54 38.65
C VAL A 5 2.12 -47.92 39.54
N PRO A 6 2.43 -47.27 40.67
CA PRO A 6 1.44 -46.86 41.67
C PRO A 6 0.71 -45.56 41.31
N ALA A 7 -0.58 -45.52 41.67
CA ALA A 7 -1.47 -44.37 41.53
C ALA A 7 -1.31 -43.38 42.69
N GLU A 8 -0.32 -42.48 42.63
CA GLU A 8 -0.23 -41.34 43.57
C GLU A 8 0.14 -39.99 42.92
N SER A 9 0.28 -39.87 41.59
CA SER A 9 0.62 -38.60 40.94
C SER A 9 -0.56 -37.77 40.42
N LEU A 10 -1.81 -38.25 40.57
CA LEU A 10 -3.02 -37.59 40.06
C LEU A 10 -3.76 -36.72 41.08
N ALA A 11 -3.47 -36.84 42.38
CA ALA A 11 -4.18 -36.06 43.42
C ALA A 11 -3.58 -34.67 43.69
N LEU A 12 -2.29 -34.45 43.38
CA LEU A 12 -1.63 -33.15 43.64
C LEU A 12 -1.88 -32.08 42.55
N ARG A 13 -2.31 -32.49 41.34
CA ARG A 13 -2.60 -31.57 40.22
C ARG A 13 -4.02 -30.99 40.24
N ALA A 14 -4.94 -31.57 41.02
CA ALA A 14 -6.33 -31.10 41.12
C ALA A 14 -6.55 -30.02 42.19
N THR A 15 -5.63 -29.86 43.15
CA THR A 15 -5.75 -28.86 44.24
C THR A 15 -5.14 -27.50 43.89
N VAL A 16 -4.23 -27.42 42.91
CA VAL A 16 -3.59 -26.15 42.49
C VAL A 16 -4.51 -25.34 41.56
N THR A 17 -5.31 -26.01 40.73
CA THR A 17 -6.25 -25.37 39.79
C THR A 17 -7.50 -24.77 40.46
N ALA A 18 -7.84 -25.18 41.68
CA ALA A 18 -9.00 -24.64 42.42
C ALA A 18 -8.69 -23.32 43.17
N ILE A 19 -7.41 -23.05 43.49
CA ILE A 19 -6.99 -21.84 44.22
C ILE A 19 -6.79 -20.66 43.25
N GLU A 20 -6.40 -20.92 42.00
CA GLU A 20 -6.23 -19.87 40.97
C GLU A 20 -7.57 -19.38 40.36
N MET A 21 -8.63 -20.20 40.36
CA MET A 21 -9.96 -19.76 39.89
C MET A 21 -10.71 -18.88 40.90
N ALA A 22 -10.33 -18.89 42.18
CA ALA A 22 -10.98 -18.08 43.22
C ALA A 22 -10.48 -16.61 43.27
N SER A 23 -9.32 -16.30 42.69
CA SER A 23 -8.79 -14.93 42.63
C SER A 23 -9.37 -14.09 41.49
N TRP A 24 -9.87 -14.74 40.43
CA TRP A 24 -10.48 -14.08 39.27
C TRP A 24 -11.93 -13.64 39.49
N LEU A 25 -12.70 -14.33 40.35
CA LEU A 25 -14.10 -13.98 40.63
C LEU A 25 -14.29 -12.90 41.70
N ALA A 26 -13.26 -12.59 42.50
CA ALA A 26 -13.32 -11.52 43.51
C ALA A 26 -13.14 -10.10 42.93
N SER A 27 -12.56 -9.97 41.72
CA SER A 27 -12.35 -8.66 41.06
C SER A 27 -13.55 -8.17 40.23
N LEU A 28 -14.55 -9.02 40.00
CA LEU A 28 -15.74 -8.70 39.18
C LEU A 28 -16.95 -8.17 39.97
N VAL A 29 -16.86 -8.06 41.31
CA VAL A 29 -18.01 -7.66 42.17
C VAL A 29 -17.81 -6.28 42.83
N LEU A 30 -16.74 -5.53 42.51
CA LEU A 30 -16.46 -4.21 43.10
C LEU A 30 -16.55 -3.01 42.13
N ALA A 31 -17.17 -3.19 40.96
CA ALA A 31 -17.38 -2.11 39.98
C ALA A 31 -18.87 -1.84 39.69
N SER A 32 -19.71 -1.87 40.72
CA SER A 32 -21.10 -1.40 40.64
C SER A 32 -21.50 -0.91 42.02
N ILE A 33 -21.64 0.41 42.17
CA ILE A 33 -22.39 1.17 43.19
C ILE A 33 -21.68 2.52 43.41
N VAL A 34 -22.45 3.59 43.16
CA VAL A 34 -22.29 5.03 43.50
C VAL A 34 -21.92 5.96 42.34
N ALA A 35 -22.97 6.53 41.71
CA ALA A 35 -23.04 7.97 41.40
C ALA A 35 -24.50 8.36 41.12
N VAL A 36 -25.23 8.76 42.17
CA VAL A 36 -26.51 9.48 42.09
C VAL A 36 -26.30 10.86 42.73
N GLY A 37 -26.72 11.92 42.02
CA GLY A 37 -26.72 13.32 42.47
C GLY A 37 -25.46 14.08 42.06
N SER A 38 -25.49 15.31 41.53
CA SER A 38 -26.52 16.35 41.57
C SER A 38 -26.24 17.35 40.44
N ALA A 39 -27.29 17.80 39.76
CA ALA A 39 -27.20 18.94 38.87
C ALA A 39 -27.09 20.24 39.69
N THR A 40 -26.01 21.00 39.48
CA THR A 40 -25.96 22.41 39.86
C THR A 40 -25.36 23.21 38.71
N SER A 41 -26.19 24.06 38.13
CA SER A 41 -25.82 25.10 37.17
C SER A 41 -24.95 26.16 37.85
N TYR A 42 -23.82 26.50 37.25
CA TYR A 42 -23.22 27.82 37.42
C TYR A 42 -22.59 28.26 36.10
N GLY A 43 -23.17 29.31 35.51
CA GLY A 43 -22.63 29.97 34.33
C GLY A 43 -21.46 30.87 34.69
N GLY A 44 -20.49 30.96 33.78
CA GLY A 44 -19.36 31.87 33.86
C GLY A 44 -18.60 31.88 32.54
N TYR A 45 -18.91 32.86 31.71
CA TYR A 45 -18.29 33.18 30.42
C TYR A 45 -16.74 33.23 30.51
N HIS A 46 -16.04 32.58 29.58
CA HIS A 46 -14.87 33.16 28.91
C HIS A 46 -14.57 32.46 27.57
N GLN A 47 -15.03 33.13 26.51
CA GLN A 47 -14.57 33.16 25.10
C GLN A 47 -14.06 31.87 24.44
N ASP A 48 -15.00 31.28 23.71
CA ASP A 48 -14.86 30.52 22.46
C ASP A 48 -13.64 30.93 21.60
N SER A 49 -12.72 29.98 21.42
CA SER A 49 -11.98 29.82 20.16
C SER A 49 -12.37 28.47 19.56
N ARG A 50 -13.56 28.44 18.95
CA ARG A 50 -14.01 27.30 18.13
C ARG A 50 -13.08 27.17 16.93
N PRO A 51 -12.57 25.98 16.60
CA PRO A 51 -12.01 25.75 15.28
C PRO A 51 -13.13 25.97 14.26
N HIS A 52 -12.93 26.93 13.38
CA HIS A 52 -13.81 27.18 12.26
C HIS A 52 -13.85 25.96 11.34
N GLY A 53 -15.07 25.46 11.06
CA GLY A 53 -15.38 24.61 9.91
C GLY A 53 -15.15 23.12 10.11
N ASP A 54 -15.83 22.53 11.10
CA ASP A 54 -15.98 21.08 11.17
C ASP A 54 -16.77 20.58 9.96
N HIS A 55 -16.13 19.76 9.16
CA HIS A 55 -16.57 19.39 7.83
C HIS A 55 -16.70 17.87 7.82
N ASP A 56 -17.94 17.39 7.92
CA ASP A 56 -18.30 15.97 8.00
C ASP A 56 -17.79 15.17 6.77
N PRO A 57 -17.04 14.07 6.92
CA PRO A 57 -16.64 13.20 5.84
C PRO A 57 -17.86 12.54 5.19
N ARG A 58 -19.08 12.65 5.75
CA ARG A 58 -20.35 12.32 5.09
C ARG A 58 -20.80 13.36 4.05
N VAL A 59 -20.12 14.49 3.91
CA VAL A 59 -20.50 15.58 3.01
C VAL A 59 -19.27 16.06 2.25
N GLY A 60 -18.95 15.44 1.12
CA GLY A 60 -17.79 15.80 0.31
C GLY A 60 -18.02 15.52 -1.17
N PRO A 61 -17.19 16.08 -2.06
CA PRO A 61 -17.23 15.68 -3.46
C PRO A 61 -16.94 14.18 -3.57
N GLY A 62 -17.54 13.55 -4.57
CA GLY A 62 -17.24 12.17 -4.89
C GLY A 62 -15.78 11.91 -5.18
N MET A 63 -15.41 10.64 -5.12
CA MET A 63 -14.04 10.17 -5.32
C MET A 63 -13.99 9.09 -6.39
N THR A 64 -12.93 9.13 -7.20
CA THR A 64 -12.60 8.08 -8.15
C THR A 64 -11.18 7.59 -7.91
N VAL A 65 -11.02 6.28 -7.79
CA VAL A 65 -9.74 5.58 -7.66
C VAL A 65 -9.68 4.42 -8.64
N SER A 66 -8.49 3.94 -8.95
CA SER A 66 -8.33 2.84 -9.92
C SER A 66 -7.16 1.94 -9.62
N ALA A 67 -7.31 0.67 -10.00
CA ALA A 67 -6.22 -0.28 -10.07
C ALA A 67 -5.90 -0.61 -11.53
N HIS A 68 -4.65 -0.43 -11.91
CA HIS A 68 -4.20 -0.63 -13.29
C HIS A 68 -3.42 -1.93 -13.43
N PHE A 69 -3.86 -2.77 -14.37
CA PHE A 69 -3.28 -4.07 -14.62
C PHE A 69 -2.35 -4.02 -15.81
N GLU A 70 -1.14 -4.56 -15.63
CA GLU A 70 -0.14 -4.78 -16.67
C GLU A 70 0.71 -6.01 -16.31
N MET A 71 0.07 -7.15 -16.09
CA MET A 71 0.73 -8.36 -15.58
C MET A 71 0.09 -9.61 -16.18
N ALA A 72 0.89 -10.64 -16.45
CA ALA A 72 0.43 -11.93 -16.96
C ALA A 72 -0.49 -11.79 -18.19
N GLY A 73 -0.10 -10.97 -19.16
CA GLY A 73 -0.89 -10.68 -20.36
C GLY A 73 -2.17 -9.87 -20.14
N ILE A 74 -2.62 -9.68 -18.89
CA ILE A 74 -3.80 -8.89 -18.54
C ILE A 74 -3.47 -7.40 -18.57
N ARG A 75 -4.32 -6.62 -19.24
CA ARG A 75 -4.21 -5.17 -19.34
C ARG A 75 -5.53 -4.46 -19.10
N GLY A 76 -5.45 -3.27 -18.50
CA GLY A 76 -6.58 -2.35 -18.39
C GLY A 76 -6.70 -1.78 -16.99
N GLU A 77 -7.91 -1.44 -16.57
CA GLU A 77 -8.13 -0.93 -15.22
C GLU A 77 -9.45 -1.39 -14.59
N ILE A 78 -9.46 -1.41 -13.27
CA ILE A 78 -10.66 -1.49 -12.44
C ILE A 78 -10.82 -0.14 -11.75
N CYS A 79 -11.88 0.60 -12.08
CA CYS A 79 -12.23 1.87 -11.46
C CYS A 79 -13.25 1.68 -10.35
N PHE A 80 -13.09 2.45 -9.27
CA PHE A 80 -14.06 2.60 -8.20
C PHE A 80 -14.49 4.06 -8.17
N ASN A 81 -15.79 4.32 -8.22
CA ASN A 81 -16.35 5.66 -8.17
C ASN A 81 -17.45 5.73 -7.12
N GLN A 82 -17.31 6.65 -6.17
CA GLN A 82 -18.32 6.93 -5.16
C GLN A 82 -18.74 8.39 -5.30
N ALA A 83 -20.00 8.64 -5.69
CA ALA A 83 -20.48 9.98 -6.05
C ALA A 83 -20.46 10.97 -4.87
N GLU A 84 -20.71 10.45 -3.66
CA GLU A 84 -20.59 11.16 -2.40
C GLU A 84 -20.41 10.14 -1.27
N PRO A 85 -19.84 10.54 -0.12
CA PRO A 85 -19.70 9.66 1.03
C PRO A 85 -21.03 9.02 1.45
N GLY A 86 -21.03 7.69 1.60
CA GLY A 86 -22.23 6.91 1.96
C GLY A 86 -23.10 6.51 0.76
N ALA A 87 -22.84 7.00 -0.45
CA ALA A 87 -23.39 6.43 -1.67
C ALA A 87 -22.70 5.10 -2.01
N ASN A 88 -23.35 4.26 -2.81
CA ASN A 88 -22.75 3.02 -3.30
C ASN A 88 -21.51 3.30 -4.16
N VAL A 89 -20.55 2.40 -4.10
CA VAL A 89 -19.37 2.41 -4.97
C VAL A 89 -19.73 1.73 -6.29
N THR A 90 -19.62 2.47 -7.40
CA THR A 90 -19.68 1.89 -8.73
C THR A 90 -18.31 1.34 -9.11
N ILE A 91 -18.22 0.05 -9.39
CA ILE A 91 -17.00 -0.61 -9.83
C ILE A 91 -17.10 -0.86 -11.34
N THR A 92 -16.17 -0.34 -12.12
CA THR A 92 -16.11 -0.53 -13.58
C THR A 92 -14.83 -1.28 -13.93
N VAL A 93 -14.97 -2.49 -14.47
CA VAL A 93 -13.87 -3.36 -14.89
C VAL A 93 -13.72 -3.26 -16.41
N LYS A 94 -12.54 -2.85 -16.86
CA LYS A 94 -12.16 -2.79 -18.27
C LYS A 94 -10.83 -3.50 -18.44
N LEU A 95 -10.88 -4.81 -18.63
CA LEU A 95 -9.71 -5.67 -18.76
C LEU A 95 -9.71 -6.38 -20.12
N THR A 96 -8.51 -6.72 -20.58
CA THR A 96 -8.25 -7.51 -21.79
C THR A 96 -7.19 -8.55 -21.47
N GLY A 97 -7.15 -9.67 -22.22
CA GLY A 97 -6.21 -10.76 -21.95
C GLY A 97 -6.70 -11.73 -20.87
N LEU A 98 -7.98 -11.70 -20.50
CA LEU A 98 -8.55 -12.72 -19.62
C LEU A 98 -8.93 -13.98 -20.42
N GLU A 99 -9.29 -13.81 -21.69
CA GLU A 99 -9.71 -14.85 -22.64
C GLU A 99 -8.63 -15.91 -22.94
N GLN A 100 -7.37 -15.62 -22.63
CA GLN A 100 -6.26 -16.56 -22.80
C GLN A 100 -6.16 -17.60 -21.68
N TYR A 101 -6.93 -17.43 -20.60
CA TYR A 101 -6.90 -18.31 -19.43
C TYR A 101 -8.15 -19.20 -19.38
N GLU A 102 -7.94 -20.44 -18.91
CA GLU A 102 -9.00 -21.44 -18.74
C GLU A 102 -9.03 -21.97 -17.30
N PRO A 103 -10.20 -21.94 -16.63
CA PRO A 103 -11.51 -21.48 -17.15
C PRO A 103 -11.60 -19.96 -17.30
N GLN A 104 -12.53 -19.52 -18.15
CA GLN A 104 -12.85 -18.10 -18.42
C GLN A 104 -13.68 -17.41 -17.32
N GLU A 105 -13.51 -17.85 -16.07
CA GLU A 105 -14.13 -17.28 -14.88
C GLU A 105 -13.03 -16.97 -13.86
N PHE A 106 -12.99 -15.72 -13.41
CA PHE A 106 -11.92 -15.25 -12.51
C PHE A 106 -12.48 -14.68 -11.22
N ASP A 107 -12.03 -15.24 -10.12
CA ASP A 107 -12.31 -14.66 -8.82
C ASP A 107 -11.40 -13.45 -8.62
N TRP A 108 -11.89 -12.48 -7.84
CA TRP A 108 -11.21 -11.22 -7.63
C TRP A 108 -11.50 -10.67 -6.24
N SER A 109 -10.45 -10.20 -5.57
CA SER A 109 -10.53 -9.74 -4.19
C SER A 109 -9.54 -8.62 -3.92
N ILE A 110 -9.91 -7.73 -3.01
CA ILE A 110 -9.04 -6.71 -2.44
C ILE A 110 -8.29 -7.34 -1.27
N HIS A 111 -6.99 -7.14 -1.21
CA HIS A 111 -6.09 -7.69 -0.21
C HIS A 111 -5.52 -6.60 0.70
N GLU A 112 -5.01 -6.99 1.86
CA GLU A 112 -4.63 -6.03 2.90
C GLU A 112 -3.48 -5.10 2.50
N PHE A 113 -2.42 -5.61 1.87
CA PHE A 113 -1.20 -4.86 1.58
C PHE A 113 -1.11 -4.48 0.09
N PRO A 114 -0.49 -3.34 -0.23
CA PRO A 114 -0.14 -3.00 -1.62
C PRO A 114 0.88 -3.98 -2.20
N VAL A 115 0.89 -4.09 -3.52
CA VAL A 115 1.94 -4.73 -4.32
C VAL A 115 3.18 -3.83 -4.33
N GLU A 116 4.33 -4.41 -4.01
CA GLU A 116 5.63 -3.74 -4.05
C GLU A 116 6.37 -4.04 -5.37
N PHE A 117 6.28 -3.10 -6.32
CA PHE A 117 6.92 -3.26 -7.64
C PHE A 117 8.41 -2.87 -7.65
N THR A 118 8.89 -2.13 -6.65
CA THR A 118 10.30 -1.66 -6.59
C THR A 118 11.32 -2.74 -6.31
N GLU A 119 10.89 -3.89 -5.80
CA GLU A 119 11.77 -5.03 -5.47
C GLU A 119 11.73 -6.12 -6.54
N TYR A 120 10.82 -6.03 -7.51
CA TYR A 120 10.57 -7.05 -8.54
C TYR A 120 10.55 -8.50 -8.02
N PRO A 121 9.71 -8.82 -7.02
CA PRO A 121 9.62 -10.18 -6.51
C PRO A 121 9.14 -11.15 -7.60
N ASP A 122 9.51 -12.42 -7.50
CA ASP A 122 9.09 -13.44 -8.47
C ASP A 122 7.58 -13.75 -8.38
N PHE A 123 6.94 -13.50 -7.22
CA PHE A 123 5.51 -13.70 -6.97
C PHE A 123 4.87 -12.46 -6.30
N PRO A 124 4.70 -11.33 -7.02
CA PRO A 124 4.19 -10.08 -6.45
C PRO A 124 2.76 -10.20 -5.90
N CYS A 125 1.95 -11.11 -6.47
CA CYS A 125 0.54 -11.31 -6.12
C CYS A 125 0.30 -12.46 -5.14
N GLU A 126 1.36 -12.95 -4.49
CA GLU A 126 1.25 -14.00 -3.49
C GLU A 126 0.42 -13.52 -2.31
N PHE A 127 -0.68 -14.23 -2.03
CA PHE A 127 -1.56 -13.97 -0.89
C PHE A 127 -1.56 -15.16 0.06
N GLY A 128 -1.74 -14.90 1.36
CA GLY A 128 -1.81 -15.94 2.38
C GLY A 128 -3.22 -16.48 2.57
N ASN A 129 -3.35 -17.74 3.03
CA ASN A 129 -4.63 -18.36 3.40
C ASN A 129 -5.20 -17.81 4.72
N GLY A 130 -5.51 -16.52 4.79
CA GLY A 130 -6.20 -15.90 5.93
C GLY A 130 -5.33 -15.58 7.16
N GLN A 131 -4.02 -15.87 7.13
CA GLN A 131 -3.07 -15.58 8.22
C GLN A 131 -1.97 -14.58 7.82
N GLY A 132 -2.23 -13.67 6.87
CA GLY A 132 -1.27 -12.65 6.45
C GLY A 132 -0.08 -13.14 5.62
N ARG A 133 0.06 -14.46 5.37
CA ARG A 133 1.24 -15.08 4.76
C ARG A 133 1.42 -14.95 3.24
N GLY A 134 1.25 -13.75 2.72
CA GLY A 134 1.61 -13.44 1.35
C GLY A 134 2.11 -12.00 1.25
N ARG A 135 2.76 -11.66 0.15
CA ARG A 135 3.23 -10.30 -0.12
C ARG A 135 2.09 -9.29 -0.04
N VAL A 136 0.91 -9.63 -0.54
CA VAL A 136 -0.29 -8.78 -0.44
C VAL A 136 -1.16 -9.07 0.79
N GLY A 137 -0.82 -10.06 1.62
CA GLY A 137 -1.60 -10.43 2.80
C GLY A 137 -2.88 -11.21 2.48
N GLY A 138 -3.80 -11.26 3.45
CA GLY A 138 -5.11 -11.91 3.28
C GLY A 138 -6.11 -11.02 2.52
N ILE A 139 -7.31 -11.56 2.26
CA ILE A 139 -8.43 -10.74 1.77
C ILE A 139 -8.72 -9.66 2.81
N TYR A 140 -8.88 -8.43 2.36
CA TYR A 140 -9.16 -7.29 3.22
C TYR A 140 -10.48 -7.49 3.98
N GLY A 141 -10.42 -7.40 5.30
CA GLY A 141 -11.56 -7.64 6.19
C GLY A 141 -11.11 -8.24 7.52
N ASP A 142 -12.06 -8.83 8.24
CA ASP A 142 -11.80 -9.59 9.45
C ASP A 142 -11.09 -10.92 9.09
N PRO A 143 -9.85 -11.16 9.56
CA PRO A 143 -9.09 -12.36 9.20
C PRO A 143 -9.79 -13.68 9.56
N VAL A 144 -10.56 -13.72 10.65
CA VAL A 144 -11.28 -14.91 11.10
C VAL A 144 -12.48 -15.18 10.19
N LEU A 145 -13.23 -14.13 9.84
CA LEU A 145 -14.36 -14.25 8.91
C LEU A 145 -13.90 -14.56 7.49
N CYS A 146 -12.72 -14.08 7.09
CA CYS A 146 -12.16 -14.28 5.75
C CYS A 146 -11.39 -15.58 5.58
N ALA A 147 -11.13 -16.31 6.67
CA ALA A 147 -10.53 -17.65 6.65
C ALA A 147 -11.58 -18.79 6.57
N GLY A 148 -12.88 -18.48 6.63
CA GLY A 148 -13.96 -19.49 6.64
C GLY A 148 -14.31 -20.08 5.25
N PRO A 149 -14.93 -21.28 5.18
CA PRO A 149 -15.46 -21.82 3.92
C PRO A 149 -16.51 -20.87 3.32
N PRO A 150 -16.64 -20.81 1.98
CA PRO A 150 -17.43 -19.80 1.25
C PRO A 150 -18.91 -19.70 1.66
N GLN A 151 -19.44 -20.66 2.39
CA GLN A 151 -20.85 -20.69 2.81
C GLN A 151 -21.17 -19.83 4.05
N ASN A 152 -20.17 -19.35 4.80
CA ASN A 152 -20.37 -18.58 6.04
C ASN A 152 -19.69 -17.20 6.03
N VAL A 153 -19.31 -16.68 4.86
CA VAL A 153 -18.79 -15.31 4.75
C VAL A 153 -19.94 -14.35 5.04
N ILE A 154 -20.00 -13.82 6.26
CA ILE A 154 -20.88 -12.70 6.55
C ILE A 154 -20.41 -11.56 5.62
N GLU A 155 -21.28 -11.11 4.72
CA GLU A 155 -20.98 -10.13 3.66
C GLU A 155 -20.23 -8.88 4.17
N ARG A 156 -20.43 -8.54 5.44
CA ARG A 156 -19.83 -7.39 6.12
C ARG A 156 -18.46 -7.64 6.75
N GLY A 157 -18.08 -8.90 6.96
CA GLY A 157 -16.79 -9.26 7.57
C GLY A 157 -15.62 -9.21 6.59
N CYS A 158 -15.85 -9.59 5.33
CA CYS A 158 -14.82 -9.64 4.28
C CYS A 158 -15.07 -8.59 3.22
N VAL A 159 -14.88 -7.33 3.61
CA VAL A 159 -15.09 -6.15 2.78
C VAL A 159 -14.35 -6.25 1.43
N GLY A 160 -13.20 -6.91 1.39
CA GLY A 160 -12.41 -7.13 0.18
C GLY A 160 -12.86 -8.28 -0.72
N ASN A 161 -13.79 -9.16 -0.33
CA ASN A 161 -14.23 -10.27 -1.17
C ASN A 161 -15.30 -9.84 -2.20
N VAL A 162 -14.90 -8.96 -3.12
CA VAL A 162 -15.78 -8.37 -4.14
C VAL A 162 -16.30 -9.40 -5.14
N GLY A 163 -15.49 -10.38 -5.54
CA GLY A 163 -15.92 -11.44 -6.48
C GLY A 163 -17.02 -12.32 -5.93
N PHE A 164 -17.00 -12.61 -4.62
CA PHE A 164 -18.07 -13.35 -3.96
C PHE A 164 -19.36 -12.54 -3.82
N ARG A 165 -19.28 -11.24 -3.51
CA ARG A 165 -20.47 -10.38 -3.37
C ARG A 165 -21.15 -10.09 -4.70
N HIS A 166 -20.37 -9.98 -5.77
CA HIS A 166 -20.87 -9.73 -7.12
C HIS A 166 -20.89 -11.03 -7.90
N SER A 167 -20.05 -11.11 -8.93
CA SER A 167 -19.80 -12.33 -9.68
C SER A 167 -18.31 -12.43 -9.98
N PRO A 168 -17.79 -13.63 -10.31
CA PRO A 168 -16.52 -13.75 -11.00
C PRO A 168 -16.47 -12.84 -12.23
N LEU A 169 -15.27 -12.35 -12.57
CA LEU A 169 -15.07 -11.63 -13.81
C LEU A 169 -15.19 -12.59 -14.98
N GLU A 170 -15.95 -12.17 -15.99
CA GLU A 170 -16.04 -12.87 -17.27
C GLU A 170 -14.82 -12.54 -18.15
N ALA A 171 -14.37 -13.50 -18.95
CA ALA A 171 -13.28 -13.33 -19.92
C ALA A 171 -13.73 -12.52 -21.17
N THR A 172 -14.13 -11.27 -20.96
CA THR A 172 -14.61 -10.37 -22.02
C THR A 172 -13.82 -9.07 -22.05
N SER A 173 -13.68 -8.50 -23.24
CA SER A 173 -13.16 -7.14 -23.43
C SER A 173 -14.21 -6.05 -23.22
N GLU A 174 -15.48 -6.44 -23.09
CA GLU A 174 -16.56 -5.50 -22.78
C GLU A 174 -16.50 -5.04 -21.32
N PRO A 175 -16.79 -3.76 -21.03
CA PRO A 175 -16.82 -3.27 -19.67
C PRO A 175 -17.85 -4.00 -18.79
N GLN A 176 -17.43 -4.49 -17.64
CA GLN A 176 -18.32 -5.05 -16.61
C GLN A 176 -18.52 -3.99 -15.51
N VAL A 177 -19.77 -3.78 -15.06
CA VAL A 177 -20.11 -2.74 -14.09
C VAL A 177 -20.88 -3.34 -12.91
N PHE A 178 -20.41 -3.07 -11.70
CA PHE A 178 -21.00 -3.52 -10.44
C PHE A 178 -21.32 -2.33 -9.53
N SER A 179 -22.29 -2.49 -8.64
CA SER A 179 -22.62 -1.52 -7.59
C SER A 179 -22.45 -2.20 -6.24
N ASP A 180 -21.54 -1.71 -5.40
CA ASP A 180 -21.21 -2.25 -4.09
C ASP A 180 -21.67 -1.28 -2.98
N ASP A 181 -22.45 -1.77 -2.02
CA ASP A 181 -22.97 -1.01 -0.87
C ASP A 181 -22.20 -1.30 0.43
N VAL A 182 -21.19 -2.18 0.39
CA VAL A 182 -20.33 -2.53 1.52
C VAL A 182 -19.02 -1.74 1.46
N LEU A 183 -18.45 -1.56 0.28
CA LEU A 183 -17.27 -0.72 0.07
C LEU A 183 -17.58 0.75 0.30
N SER A 184 -16.62 1.47 0.89
CA SER A 184 -16.60 2.92 0.95
C SER A 184 -15.21 3.40 0.56
N LEU A 185 -15.11 4.44 -0.26
CA LEU A 185 -13.85 5.11 -0.58
C LEU A 185 -13.41 6.11 0.51
N PHE A 186 -14.28 6.35 1.49
CA PHE A 186 -14.05 7.19 2.65
C PHE A 186 -14.09 6.36 3.93
N GLY A 187 -13.48 6.86 5.00
CA GLY A 187 -13.51 6.17 6.28
C GLY A 187 -12.36 5.19 6.48
N PRO A 188 -12.23 4.64 7.70
CA PRO A 188 -11.15 3.74 8.08
C PRO A 188 -11.12 2.45 7.26
N ASP A 189 -12.22 2.11 6.60
CA ASP A 189 -12.34 0.90 5.78
C ASP A 189 -12.15 1.13 4.27
N SER A 190 -11.54 2.26 3.91
CA SER A 190 -11.23 2.58 2.51
C SER A 190 -10.29 1.54 1.88
N PRO A 191 -10.58 1.05 0.66
CA PRO A 191 -9.70 0.13 -0.06
C PRO A 191 -8.49 0.83 -0.70
N ILE A 192 -8.38 2.15 -0.57
CA ILE A 192 -7.34 2.93 -1.24
C ILE A 192 -5.96 2.62 -0.65
N GLY A 193 -4.97 2.43 -1.52
CA GLY A 193 -3.61 2.04 -1.16
C GLY A 193 -3.45 0.55 -0.85
N ARG A 194 -4.52 -0.23 -0.96
CA ARG A 194 -4.50 -1.70 -0.92
C ARG A 194 -4.31 -2.28 -2.33
N SER A 195 -4.19 -3.60 -2.43
CA SER A 195 -4.10 -4.29 -3.72
C SER A 195 -5.38 -5.01 -4.08
N ILE A 196 -5.59 -5.23 -5.38
CA ILE A 196 -6.61 -6.11 -5.93
C ILE A 196 -5.93 -7.27 -6.65
N VAL A 197 -6.42 -8.48 -6.46
CA VAL A 197 -5.86 -9.73 -7.01
C VAL A 197 -6.92 -10.40 -7.87
N ILE A 198 -6.52 -10.89 -9.04
CA ILE A 198 -7.32 -11.71 -9.95
C ILE A 198 -6.75 -13.14 -9.94
N ARG A 199 -7.62 -14.12 -9.78
CA ARG A 199 -7.27 -15.55 -9.67
C ARG A 199 -8.19 -16.39 -10.54
N SER A 200 -7.66 -17.48 -11.09
CA SER A 200 -8.47 -18.49 -11.76
C SER A 200 -9.34 -19.24 -10.76
N THR A 201 -10.63 -19.44 -11.05
CA THR A 201 -11.56 -20.16 -10.15
C THR A 201 -11.24 -21.65 -9.99
N LEU A 202 -10.48 -22.26 -10.92
CA LEU A 202 -10.14 -23.69 -10.88
C LEU A 202 -8.64 -23.99 -10.67
N ARG A 203 -7.75 -23.00 -10.76
CA ARG A 203 -6.31 -23.19 -10.55
C ARG A 203 -5.78 -22.18 -9.54
N VAL A 204 -5.01 -22.66 -8.57
CA VAL A 204 -4.02 -21.86 -7.82
C VAL A 204 -2.77 -21.87 -8.72
N PRO A 205 -2.24 -20.73 -9.19
CA PRO A 205 -2.02 -19.48 -8.43
C PRO A 205 -2.81 -18.24 -8.90
N SER A 206 -2.66 -17.13 -8.15
CA SER A 206 -3.01 -15.76 -8.60
C SER A 206 -2.45 -15.50 -10.01
N ILE A 207 -3.22 -14.82 -10.85
CA ILE A 207 -2.80 -14.50 -12.22
C ILE A 207 -2.21 -13.10 -12.28
N ALA A 208 -2.89 -12.11 -11.70
CA ALA A 208 -2.45 -10.72 -11.74
C ALA A 208 -2.91 -9.94 -10.51
N CYS A 209 -2.22 -8.83 -10.23
CA CYS A 209 -2.58 -7.91 -9.16
C CYS A 209 -2.16 -6.49 -9.48
N ALA A 210 -2.79 -5.53 -8.79
CA ALA A 210 -2.55 -4.10 -8.96
C ALA A 210 -2.88 -3.33 -7.67
N ASN A 211 -2.28 -2.14 -7.50
CA ASN A 211 -2.60 -1.24 -6.38
C ASN A 211 -3.81 -0.37 -6.70
N ILE A 212 -4.68 -0.13 -5.72
CA ILE A 212 -5.82 0.81 -5.82
C ILE A 212 -5.28 2.21 -5.50
N GLU A 213 -5.11 3.01 -6.53
CA GLU A 213 -4.44 4.31 -6.46
C GLU A 213 -5.41 5.46 -6.70
N TYR A 214 -5.11 6.62 -6.11
CA TYR A 214 -5.79 7.86 -6.45
C TYR A 214 -5.57 8.23 -7.92
N GLN A 215 -6.64 8.57 -8.63
CA GLN A 215 -6.52 9.06 -9.99
C GLN A 215 -6.21 10.55 -10.02
N GLY A 216 -5.07 10.91 -10.62
CA GLY A 216 -4.76 12.31 -10.85
C GLY A 216 -4.82 13.11 -9.55
N VAL A 217 -4.11 12.66 -8.51
CA VAL A 217 -3.90 13.43 -7.28
C VAL A 217 -2.44 13.44 -6.89
N LYS A 218 -1.95 14.61 -6.46
CA LYS A 218 -0.64 14.71 -5.82
C LYS A 218 -0.72 14.23 -4.37
N LEU A 219 0.01 13.16 -4.06
CA LEU A 219 0.17 12.63 -2.71
C LEU A 219 1.43 13.19 -2.04
N HIS A 220 1.35 13.37 -0.72
CA HIS A 220 2.51 13.62 0.14
C HIS A 220 2.81 12.35 0.92
N THR A 221 4.04 11.87 0.82
CA THR A 221 4.50 10.68 1.52
C THR A 221 5.56 11.06 2.56
N TYR A 222 5.45 10.46 3.74
CA TYR A 222 6.39 10.58 4.84
C TYR A 222 6.84 9.19 5.28
N ARG A 223 8.10 9.09 5.69
CA ARG A 223 8.75 7.86 6.17
C ARG A 223 9.31 8.09 7.57
N ALA A 224 8.87 7.28 8.51
CA ALA A 224 9.52 7.09 9.80
C ALA A 224 10.42 5.86 9.68
N ALA A 225 11.73 6.08 9.54
CA ALA A 225 12.71 5.00 9.44
C ALA A 225 13.02 4.46 10.85
N LEU A 226 13.01 3.14 10.98
CA LEU A 226 13.34 2.41 12.20
C LEU A 226 14.70 1.75 12.03
N SER A 227 15.58 1.94 13.00
CA SER A 227 16.97 1.50 12.89
C SER A 227 17.64 1.14 14.22
N ASP A 228 16.91 1.20 15.33
CA ASP A 228 17.46 0.86 16.65
C ASP A 228 17.03 -0.55 17.08
N GLN A 229 15.92 -0.67 17.82
CA GLN A 229 15.40 -1.97 18.28
C GLN A 229 14.56 -2.68 17.20
N LEU A 230 14.04 -1.91 16.25
CA LEU A 230 13.27 -2.31 15.10
C LEU A 230 14.02 -1.89 13.83
N SER A 231 13.88 -2.67 12.75
CA SER A 231 14.51 -2.42 11.46
C SER A 231 13.46 -2.40 10.36
N GLY A 232 13.30 -1.26 9.68
CA GLY A 232 12.29 -1.10 8.63
C GLY A 232 11.74 0.32 8.59
N ASP A 233 10.46 0.46 8.27
CA ASP A 233 9.80 1.77 8.30
C ASP A 233 8.29 1.73 8.48
N VAL A 234 7.77 2.91 8.80
CA VAL A 234 6.36 3.26 8.65
C VAL A 234 6.21 4.34 7.60
N ILE A 235 5.36 4.10 6.61
CA ILE A 235 5.03 5.03 5.53
C ILE A 235 3.64 5.62 5.78
N LEU A 236 3.57 6.95 5.81
CA LEU A 236 2.33 7.71 5.84
C LEU A 236 2.14 8.37 4.46
N ARG A 237 1.05 8.06 3.78
CA ARG A 237 0.70 8.67 2.48
C ARG A 237 -0.62 9.40 2.58
N ARG A 238 -0.66 10.62 2.07
CA ARG A 238 -1.82 11.49 2.23
C ARG A 238 -2.12 12.31 0.99
N GLN A 239 -3.41 12.42 0.69
CA GLN A 239 -3.97 13.45 -0.19
C GLN A 239 -4.30 14.72 0.60
N ASN A 240 -4.09 15.89 -0.01
CA ASN A 240 -4.66 17.13 0.52
C ASN A 240 -6.20 17.09 0.42
N GLY A 241 -6.92 17.08 1.54
CA GLY A 241 -8.39 17.06 1.58
C GLY A 241 -8.97 15.95 2.45
N ARG A 242 -10.23 15.58 2.21
CA ARG A 242 -11.01 14.64 3.05
C ARG A 242 -10.84 13.17 2.66
N SER A 243 -9.92 12.83 1.77
CA SER A 243 -9.81 11.48 1.20
C SER A 243 -9.08 10.48 2.10
N GLY A 244 -8.68 10.90 3.29
CA GLY A 244 -8.00 10.07 4.28
C GLY A 244 -6.54 9.72 3.96
N THR A 245 -5.84 9.24 4.98
CA THR A 245 -4.39 9.00 5.01
C THR A 245 -4.14 7.52 5.17
N THR A 246 -3.28 6.93 4.35
CA THR A 246 -2.87 5.53 4.52
C THR A 246 -1.59 5.46 5.35
N LEU A 247 -1.56 4.54 6.31
CA LEU A 247 -0.41 4.16 7.09
C LEU A 247 -0.04 2.71 6.75
N ARG A 248 1.20 2.48 6.36
CA ARG A 248 1.77 1.14 6.17
C ARG A 248 2.96 0.99 7.09
N ALA A 249 2.90 0.04 8.00
CA ALA A 249 4.02 -0.34 8.84
C ALA A 249 4.62 -1.65 8.33
N GLU A 250 5.93 -1.69 8.15
CA GLU A 250 6.67 -2.89 7.77
C GLU A 250 8.08 -2.84 8.36
N PHE A 251 8.30 -3.68 9.36
CA PHE A 251 9.58 -3.73 10.07
C PHE A 251 9.79 -5.07 10.74
N THR A 252 11.02 -5.32 11.16
CA THR A 252 11.43 -6.50 11.90
C THR A 252 11.99 -6.12 13.26
N GLN A 253 11.99 -7.09 14.19
CA GLN A 253 12.61 -6.97 15.50
C GLN A 253 13.55 -8.16 15.69
N SER A 254 14.81 -7.88 16.00
CA SER A 254 15.77 -8.93 16.37
C SER A 254 15.40 -9.49 17.74
N CYS A 255 15.42 -10.80 17.89
CA CYS A 255 15.09 -11.50 19.13
C CYS A 255 16.27 -12.37 19.57
N ASP A 256 16.72 -12.19 20.81
CA ASP A 256 17.76 -13.05 21.42
C ASP A 256 17.25 -14.48 21.74
N THR A 257 15.93 -14.65 21.76
CA THR A 257 15.26 -15.94 21.97
C THR A 257 14.74 -16.46 20.64
N THR A 258 14.98 -17.76 20.37
CA THR A 258 14.40 -18.42 19.21
C THR A 258 12.88 -18.21 19.18
N VAL A 259 12.34 -17.75 18.05
CA VAL A 259 10.91 -17.46 17.80
C VAL A 259 10.00 -18.63 18.20
N ARG A 260 10.55 -19.85 18.21
CA ARG A 260 9.88 -21.08 18.70
C ARG A 260 9.47 -21.02 20.18
N GLN A 261 10.08 -20.17 21.01
CA GLN A 261 9.70 -20.02 22.42
C GLN A 261 8.35 -19.30 22.61
N PHE A 262 7.87 -18.56 21.61
CA PHE A 262 6.52 -17.98 21.60
C PHE A 262 5.40 -19.01 21.33
N ILE A 263 5.72 -20.30 21.22
CA ILE A 263 4.69 -21.35 21.15
C ILE A 263 3.90 -21.43 22.49
N ASP A 264 4.54 -21.07 23.61
CA ASP A 264 3.97 -21.16 24.96
C ASP A 264 3.73 -19.79 25.63
N GLN A 265 4.01 -18.67 24.94
CA GLN A 265 3.80 -17.29 25.41
C GLN A 265 3.22 -16.43 24.29
N PRO A 266 2.33 -15.46 24.57
CA PRO A 266 1.84 -14.55 23.53
C PRO A 266 3.02 -13.80 22.89
N PRO A 267 3.00 -13.60 21.56
CA PRO A 267 4.04 -12.83 20.90
C PRO A 267 4.05 -11.37 21.42
N PRO A 268 5.21 -10.68 21.36
CA PRO A 268 5.29 -9.29 21.80
C PRO A 268 4.37 -8.41 20.94
N GLU A 269 3.36 -7.84 21.58
CA GLU A 269 2.43 -6.91 20.95
C GLU A 269 2.95 -5.49 21.10
N LEU A 270 2.94 -4.72 20.02
CA LEU A 270 3.36 -3.32 20.02
C LEU A 270 2.16 -2.39 19.86
N LEU A 271 2.10 -1.38 20.73
CA LEU A 271 1.19 -0.25 20.63
C LEU A 271 1.91 0.89 19.93
N TRP A 272 1.21 1.65 19.09
CA TRP A 272 1.82 2.68 18.25
C TRP A 272 1.01 3.97 18.27
N TYR A 273 1.70 5.10 18.41
CA TYR A 273 1.10 6.41 18.60
C TYR A 273 1.89 7.49 17.87
N LEU A 274 1.19 8.50 17.34
CA LEU A 274 1.80 9.79 17.05
C LEU A 274 1.78 10.65 18.31
N ARG A 275 2.93 11.16 18.71
CA ARG A 275 3.10 11.99 19.90
C ARG A 275 3.72 13.32 19.55
N SER A 276 3.49 14.31 20.40
CA SER A 276 4.18 15.60 20.31
C SER A 276 5.58 15.50 20.91
N GLY A 277 6.48 16.42 20.59
CA GLY A 277 7.81 16.50 21.22
C GLY A 277 8.91 15.82 20.38
N THR A 278 9.92 15.28 21.05
CA THR A 278 11.09 14.65 20.41
C THR A 278 11.33 13.27 21.03
N CYS A 279 12.16 12.43 20.39
CA CYS A 279 12.47 11.11 20.95
C CYS A 279 13.18 11.18 22.31
N ASP A 280 13.85 12.30 22.63
CA ASP A 280 14.45 12.54 23.95
C ASP A 280 13.43 13.02 25.00
N ASN A 281 12.32 13.60 24.56
CA ASN A 281 11.29 14.17 25.41
C ASN A 281 9.91 13.94 24.78
N ILE A 282 9.45 12.69 24.93
CA ILE A 282 8.18 12.24 24.36
C ILE A 282 7.04 12.95 25.10
N GLY A 283 6.26 13.72 24.36
CA GLY A 283 5.08 14.40 24.86
C GLY A 283 3.81 13.53 24.78
N PRO A 284 2.64 14.15 25.00
CA PRO A 284 1.37 13.44 24.98
C PRO A 284 1.01 12.96 23.57
N VAL A 285 0.07 12.01 23.50
CA VAL A 285 -0.58 11.59 22.24
C VAL A 285 -1.08 12.82 21.51
N TYR A 286 -0.74 12.94 20.23
CA TYR A 286 -1.06 14.11 19.44
C TYR A 286 -2.58 14.32 19.35
N GLY A 287 -3.04 15.55 19.55
CA GLY A 287 -4.48 15.87 19.60
C GLY A 287 -5.19 15.47 20.89
N ASN A 288 -4.47 15.02 21.91
CA ASN A 288 -5.04 14.82 23.25
C ASN A 288 -5.13 16.15 24.00
N ASN A 289 -6.34 16.66 24.18
CA ASN A 289 -6.62 17.95 24.85
C ASN A 289 -6.75 17.83 26.38
N THR A 290 -6.70 16.62 26.95
CA THR A 290 -6.87 16.43 28.41
C THR A 290 -5.54 16.51 29.17
N HIS A 291 -4.40 16.60 28.46
CA HIS A 291 -3.04 16.66 29.03
C HIS A 291 -2.68 15.48 29.96
N VAL A 292 -3.43 14.38 29.92
CA VAL A 292 -3.08 13.18 30.67
C VAL A 292 -2.33 12.22 29.73
N ASP A 293 -1.15 11.76 30.14
CA ASP A 293 -0.32 10.77 29.42
C ASP A 293 -0.91 9.35 29.49
N GLU A 294 -2.20 9.22 29.23
CA GLU A 294 -2.88 7.94 29.33
C GLU A 294 -2.67 7.16 28.03
N ILE A 295 -1.80 6.14 28.11
CA ILE A 295 -1.81 4.97 27.21
C ILE A 295 -3.05 4.09 27.50
N HIS A 296 -4.02 4.58 28.29
CA HIS A 296 -5.17 3.79 28.71
C HIS A 296 -6.23 3.70 27.61
N HIS A 297 -6.37 2.48 27.10
CA HIS A 297 -7.51 2.02 26.32
C HIS A 297 -8.82 2.44 27.02
N GLY A 298 -9.63 3.26 26.35
CA GLY A 298 -10.96 3.64 26.83
C GLY A 298 -11.08 4.92 27.67
N ALA A 299 -10.00 5.70 27.84
CA ALA A 299 -10.06 7.01 28.51
C ALA A 299 -11.03 8.00 27.83
N PHE A 300 -11.25 7.82 26.52
CA PHE A 300 -12.24 8.58 25.75
C PHE A 300 -13.48 7.72 25.53
N GLN A 301 -14.60 8.07 26.18
CA GLN A 301 -15.87 7.32 26.21
C GLN A 301 -16.51 7.00 24.83
N ARG A 302 -15.88 7.39 23.72
CA ARG A 302 -16.33 7.13 22.35
C ARG A 302 -15.21 6.81 21.36
N CYS A 303 -13.95 6.68 21.80
CA CYS A 303 -12.87 6.30 20.91
C CYS A 303 -12.95 4.81 20.57
N SER A 304 -13.09 4.49 19.28
CA SER A 304 -13.01 3.12 18.75
C SER A 304 -12.61 3.16 17.28
N ARG A 305 -12.37 1.99 16.68
CA ARG A 305 -12.14 1.86 15.24
C ARG A 305 -13.35 2.31 14.41
N GLU A 306 -14.56 2.05 14.87
CA GLU A 306 -15.82 2.43 14.22
C GLU A 306 -16.16 3.92 14.43
N ASN A 307 -15.65 4.50 15.51
CA ASN A 307 -15.74 5.92 15.78
C ASN A 307 -14.35 6.54 15.99
N PRO A 308 -13.52 6.59 14.92
CA PRO A 308 -12.15 7.05 15.04
C PRO A 308 -12.10 8.52 15.47
N ARG A 309 -13.15 9.31 15.19
CA ARG A 309 -13.35 10.71 15.64
C ARG A 309 -13.47 10.89 17.14
N GLY A 310 -13.81 9.83 17.88
CA GLY A 310 -13.76 9.85 19.34
C GLY A 310 -12.34 9.77 19.89
N CYS A 311 -11.35 9.43 19.05
CA CYS A 311 -9.96 9.24 19.45
C CYS A 311 -9.13 10.52 19.24
N PRO A 312 -8.07 10.72 20.06
CA PRO A 312 -7.00 11.64 19.72
C PRO A 312 -6.45 11.36 18.32
N ALA A 313 -6.06 12.41 17.59
CA ALA A 313 -5.55 12.28 16.23
C ALA A 313 -4.31 11.36 16.14
N GLY A 314 -3.49 11.30 17.19
CA GLY A 314 -2.31 10.45 17.27
C GLY A 314 -2.54 9.04 17.82
N ASP A 315 -3.76 8.66 18.22
CA ASP A 315 -4.06 7.32 18.73
C ASP A 315 -4.23 6.30 17.59
N LEU A 316 -3.10 5.92 16.97
CA LEU A 316 -3.11 4.94 15.88
C LEU A 316 -3.51 3.57 16.39
N ASN A 317 -3.08 3.20 17.60
CA ASN A 317 -3.40 1.90 18.18
C ASN A 317 -4.90 1.62 18.24
N THR A 318 -5.72 2.54 18.77
CA THR A 318 -7.17 2.31 18.85
C THR A 318 -7.86 2.39 17.49
N LYS A 319 -7.35 3.22 16.57
CA LYS A 319 -7.94 3.42 15.24
C LYS A 319 -7.57 2.32 14.24
N CYS A 320 -6.34 1.84 14.31
CA CYS A 320 -5.75 0.91 13.34
C CYS A 320 -5.54 -0.50 13.88
N GLY A 321 -5.65 -0.69 15.20
CA GLY A 321 -5.27 -1.94 15.88
C GLY A 321 -3.81 -1.92 16.33
N SER A 322 -3.50 -2.76 17.31
CA SER A 322 -2.13 -3.02 17.74
C SER A 322 -1.37 -3.87 16.72
N LEU A 323 -0.04 -3.87 16.85
CA LEU A 323 0.85 -4.59 15.93
C LEU A 323 1.25 -5.91 16.58
N LEU A 324 0.85 -7.00 15.93
CA LEU A 324 1.28 -8.35 16.26
C LEU A 324 2.29 -8.81 15.22
N PRO A 325 3.32 -9.57 15.61
CA PRO A 325 4.21 -10.16 14.63
C PRO A 325 3.47 -11.25 13.86
N GLU A 326 3.88 -11.47 12.61
CA GLU A 326 3.33 -12.54 11.79
C GLU A 326 3.61 -13.88 12.46
N VAL A 327 2.54 -14.57 12.89
CA VAL A 327 2.67 -15.88 13.55
C VAL A 327 3.05 -16.90 12.50
N PHE A 328 4.22 -17.52 12.66
CA PHE A 328 4.74 -18.56 11.76
C PHE A 328 4.28 -19.95 12.19
N ASP A 329 4.08 -20.83 11.21
CA ASP A 329 3.50 -22.16 11.39
C ASP A 329 4.69 -23.06 11.66
N LYS A 330 4.50 -24.05 12.53
CA LYS A 330 5.58 -24.95 12.98
C LYS A 330 6.22 -25.72 11.82
N ASP A 331 5.55 -25.76 10.66
CA ASP A 331 5.95 -26.51 9.48
C ASP A 331 6.62 -25.66 8.38
N THR A 332 6.79 -24.35 8.55
CA THR A 332 7.51 -23.48 7.59
C THR A 332 9.02 -23.37 7.95
N PRO A 333 9.95 -23.96 7.18
CA PRO A 333 11.36 -24.06 7.55
C PRO A 333 12.23 -22.81 7.24
N GLU A 334 11.64 -21.71 6.79
CA GLU A 334 12.37 -20.64 6.07
C GLU A 334 12.64 -19.36 6.88
N LEU A 335 12.43 -19.36 8.19
CA LEU A 335 12.82 -18.20 9.00
C LEU A 335 14.20 -18.38 9.60
N GLU A 336 15.00 -17.32 9.52
CA GLU A 336 16.02 -17.08 10.53
C GLU A 336 15.30 -17.10 11.88
N ASP A 337 15.58 -18.12 12.70
CA ASP A 337 14.84 -18.48 13.93
C ASP A 337 14.79 -17.34 14.98
N ASP A 338 15.36 -16.15 14.70
CA ASP A 338 15.63 -15.06 15.64
C ASP A 338 15.05 -13.68 15.20
N VAL A 339 14.17 -13.63 14.18
CA VAL A 339 13.58 -12.36 13.70
C VAL A 339 12.05 -12.40 13.68
N LEU A 340 11.42 -11.43 14.36
CA LEU A 340 9.98 -11.19 14.27
C LEU A 340 9.68 -10.16 13.19
N ARG A 341 8.67 -10.39 12.35
CA ARG A 341 8.22 -9.44 11.32
C ARG A 341 6.86 -8.87 11.69
N TYR A 342 6.71 -7.56 11.59
CA TYR A 342 5.48 -6.83 11.81
C TYR A 342 5.03 -6.18 10.51
N ARG A 343 3.76 -6.35 10.17
CA ARG A 343 3.12 -5.63 9.07
C ARG A 343 1.74 -5.14 9.48
N ALA A 344 1.40 -3.91 9.10
CA ALA A 344 0.05 -3.38 9.26
C ALA A 344 -0.28 -2.36 8.16
N PHE A 345 -1.54 -2.33 7.75
CA PHE A 345 -2.05 -1.34 6.81
C PHE A 345 -3.37 -0.74 7.31
N CYS A 346 -3.38 0.57 7.49
CA CYS A 346 -4.50 1.32 8.05
C CYS A 346 -4.86 2.53 7.20
N HIS A 347 -6.13 2.91 7.21
CA HIS A 347 -6.62 4.17 6.66
C HIS A 347 -7.15 5.06 7.79
N ASP A 348 -6.77 6.33 7.79
CA ASP A 348 -7.10 7.29 8.84
C ASP A 348 -7.56 8.63 8.26
N ASP A 349 -8.82 8.96 8.49
CA ASP A 349 -9.42 10.21 8.02
C ASP A 349 -8.98 11.44 8.82
N GLN A 350 -8.68 11.28 10.11
CA GLN A 350 -8.30 12.40 10.98
C GLN A 350 -6.91 12.94 10.62
N LEU A 351 -5.95 12.04 10.38
CA LEU A 351 -4.61 12.41 9.91
C LEU A 351 -4.68 13.14 8.56
N GLY A 352 -5.70 12.81 7.76
CA GLY A 352 -6.04 13.52 6.52
C GLY A 352 -6.38 15.00 6.72
N LEU A 353 -6.74 15.43 7.93
CA LEU A 353 -7.11 16.82 8.25
C LEU A 353 -5.95 17.66 8.80
N LEU A 354 -4.89 17.03 9.33
CA LEU A 354 -3.75 17.76 9.89
C LEU A 354 -3.06 18.61 8.83
N SER A 355 -2.39 19.70 9.15
CA SER A 355 -1.55 20.38 8.15
C SER A 355 -0.28 19.56 7.88
N LYS A 356 0.46 19.93 6.82
CA LYS A 356 1.81 19.38 6.60
C LYS A 356 2.72 19.59 7.81
N SER A 357 2.75 20.80 8.37
CA SER A 357 3.59 21.10 9.53
C SER A 357 3.16 20.30 10.75
N GLN A 358 1.85 20.12 10.96
CA GLN A 358 1.33 19.34 12.07
C GLN A 358 1.79 17.88 12.04
N ILE A 359 1.92 17.25 10.87
CA ILE A 359 2.47 15.89 10.75
C ILE A 359 3.98 15.91 11.05
N GLU A 360 4.71 16.88 10.47
CA GLU A 360 6.16 17.03 10.66
C GLU A 360 6.55 17.35 12.12
N ASP A 361 5.63 17.95 12.90
CA ASP A 361 5.81 18.25 14.33
C ASP A 361 5.52 17.04 15.25
N THR A 362 5.11 15.89 14.69
CA THR A 362 4.89 14.66 15.45
C THR A 362 6.08 13.70 15.37
N ILE A 363 6.18 12.83 16.35
CA ILE A 363 7.04 11.65 16.36
C ILE A 363 6.17 10.39 16.40
N LEU A 364 6.66 9.31 15.79
CA LEU A 364 6.06 7.99 15.90
C LEU A 364 6.72 7.25 17.06
N VAL A 365 5.92 6.71 17.98
CA VAL A 365 6.42 6.01 19.17
C VAL A 365 5.75 4.64 19.28
N PHE A 366 6.57 3.62 19.48
CA PHE A 366 6.16 2.26 19.76
C PHE A 366 6.33 1.94 21.24
N HIS A 367 5.33 1.31 21.84
CA HIS A 367 5.37 0.82 23.20
C HIS A 367 5.12 -0.68 23.22
N ASP A 368 5.76 -1.37 24.16
CA ASP A 368 5.43 -2.76 24.48
C ASP A 368 4.07 -2.80 25.19
N ALA A 369 3.15 -3.66 24.74
CA ALA A 369 1.77 -3.66 25.24
C ALA A 369 1.64 -4.11 26.71
N ILE A 370 2.64 -4.80 27.26
CA ILE A 370 2.61 -5.34 28.63
C ILE A 370 3.25 -4.37 29.61
N THR A 371 4.47 -3.95 29.32
CA THR A 371 5.26 -3.06 30.18
C THR A 371 4.93 -1.59 29.98
N LEU A 372 4.29 -1.25 28.85
CA LEU A 372 4.04 0.12 28.38
C LEU A 372 5.33 0.95 28.18
N GLY A 373 6.50 0.31 28.24
CA GLY A 373 7.79 0.93 27.98
C GLY A 373 7.95 1.27 26.51
N VAL A 374 8.69 2.35 26.23
CA VAL A 374 9.01 2.75 24.86
C VAL A 374 9.99 1.75 24.27
N VAL A 375 9.63 1.16 23.13
CA VAL A 375 10.48 0.24 22.35
C VAL A 375 11.31 1.03 21.36
N GLU A 376 10.68 1.90 20.56
CA GLU A 376 11.39 2.75 19.61
C GLU A 376 10.63 4.05 19.35
N CYS A 377 11.36 5.07 18.94
CA CYS A 377 10.84 6.35 18.48
C CYS A 377 11.49 6.74 17.16
N ALA A 378 10.69 7.28 16.24
CA ALA A 378 11.15 7.75 14.95
C ALA A 378 10.54 9.11 14.57
N THR A 379 11.30 9.88 13.79
CA THR A 379 10.85 11.16 13.22
C THR A 379 10.43 10.98 11.76
N TRP A 380 9.55 11.84 11.28
CA TRP A 380 9.09 11.81 9.89
C TRP A 380 10.08 12.49 8.96
N SER A 381 10.46 11.78 7.90
CA SER A 381 11.19 12.33 6.76
C SER A 381 10.26 12.35 5.54
N LYS A 382 10.20 13.47 4.82
CA LYS A 382 9.40 13.54 3.60
C LYS A 382 10.05 12.71 2.50
N ILE A 383 9.32 11.79 1.90
CA ILE A 383 9.74 11.14 0.65
C ILE A 383 9.48 12.13 -0.49
N ASN A 384 10.54 12.52 -1.18
CA ASN A 384 10.42 13.38 -2.35
C ASN A 384 10.05 12.55 -3.58
N GLN A 385 9.09 13.07 -4.33
CA GLN A 385 8.69 12.54 -5.63
C GLN A 385 9.90 12.59 -6.57
N LEU A 386 10.09 11.53 -7.35
CA LEU A 386 11.21 11.46 -8.30
C LEU A 386 10.74 11.85 -9.68
N CYS A 387 11.48 12.77 -10.28
CA CYS A 387 11.35 13.14 -11.68
C CYS A 387 12.70 12.88 -12.35
N ALA A 388 12.69 12.26 -13.52
CA ALA A 388 13.86 12.07 -14.33
C ALA A 388 13.61 12.55 -15.75
N ARG A 389 14.64 13.14 -16.37
CA ARG A 389 14.59 13.62 -17.75
C ARG A 389 15.80 13.11 -18.50
N VAL A 390 15.58 12.77 -19.77
CA VAL A 390 16.66 12.36 -20.64
C VAL A 390 17.53 13.53 -21.08
N ASN A 391 18.84 13.35 -21.03
CA ASN A 391 19.84 14.28 -21.56
C ASN A 391 20.60 13.61 -22.70
N CYS A 392 20.31 14.01 -23.93
CA CYS A 392 20.77 13.31 -25.13
C CYS A 392 22.17 13.71 -25.54
N ILE A 393 23.01 12.68 -25.78
CA ILE A 393 24.41 12.84 -26.15
C ILE A 393 24.58 12.69 -27.67
N LYS A 394 23.92 11.69 -28.27
CA LYS A 394 23.92 11.47 -29.73
C LYS A 394 22.49 11.38 -30.23
N ARG A 395 22.11 12.28 -31.14
CA ARG A 395 20.76 12.38 -31.72
C ARG A 395 20.74 13.03 -33.11
N PRO A 396 21.30 12.37 -34.14
CA PRO A 396 21.37 12.97 -35.47
C PRO A 396 19.96 13.20 -36.04
N ARG A 397 19.54 14.47 -36.12
CA ARG A 397 18.24 14.94 -36.67
C ARG A 397 16.97 14.48 -35.93
N ILE A 398 17.12 13.73 -34.84
CA ILE A 398 16.02 13.30 -33.98
C ILE A 398 15.99 14.19 -32.73
N ASN A 399 14.84 14.74 -32.39
CA ASN A 399 14.64 15.37 -31.09
C ASN A 399 13.99 14.36 -30.15
N ILE A 400 14.55 14.19 -28.96
CA ILE A 400 14.05 13.25 -27.94
C ILE A 400 13.97 14.03 -26.63
N ASP A 401 12.76 14.14 -26.10
CA ASP A 401 12.48 14.65 -24.77
C ASP A 401 11.55 13.68 -24.06
N VAL A 402 12.10 12.89 -23.15
CA VAL A 402 11.37 11.91 -22.34
C VAL A 402 11.49 12.31 -20.87
N LEU A 403 10.35 12.36 -20.20
CA LEU A 403 10.22 12.58 -18.77
C LEU A 403 9.59 11.38 -18.11
N PHE A 404 10.14 11.02 -16.96
CA PHE A 404 9.62 10.00 -16.06
C PHE A 404 9.25 10.68 -14.75
N PHE A 405 8.11 10.31 -14.20
CA PHE A 405 7.64 10.82 -12.92
C PHE A 405 7.05 9.68 -12.10
N GLN A 406 7.49 9.55 -10.86
CA GLN A 406 6.96 8.60 -9.89
C GLN A 406 6.79 9.33 -8.56
N SER A 407 5.55 9.38 -8.08
CA SER A 407 5.23 10.10 -6.83
C SER A 407 5.80 9.39 -5.60
N ASP A 408 5.77 8.07 -5.61
CA ASP A 408 6.03 7.19 -4.47
C ASP A 408 6.64 5.86 -4.95
N PRO A 409 7.43 5.16 -4.13
CA PRO A 409 7.93 3.83 -4.46
C PRO A 409 6.85 2.83 -4.94
N ASN A 410 5.65 2.89 -4.37
CA ASN A 410 4.57 1.94 -4.70
C ASN A 410 3.62 2.44 -5.80
N ASP A 411 3.83 3.65 -6.31
CA ASP A 411 3.06 4.20 -7.42
C ASP A 411 3.65 3.79 -8.77
N ARG A 412 2.81 3.78 -9.80
CA ARG A 412 3.28 3.64 -11.19
C ARG A 412 4.16 4.80 -11.63
N THR A 413 5.07 4.50 -12.54
CA THR A 413 5.85 5.51 -13.25
C THR A 413 5.03 6.05 -14.42
N HIS A 414 4.81 7.36 -14.41
CA HIS A 414 4.27 8.10 -15.54
C HIS A 414 5.39 8.48 -16.51
N VAL A 415 5.16 8.26 -17.79
CA VAL A 415 6.13 8.51 -18.85
C VAL A 415 5.54 9.47 -19.85
N ARG A 416 6.20 10.61 -20.07
CA ARG A 416 5.89 11.52 -21.17
C ARG A 416 7.02 11.48 -22.19
N ALA A 417 6.73 11.01 -23.39
CA ALA A 417 7.69 11.01 -24.49
C ALA A 417 7.29 12.03 -25.55
N TYR A 418 8.23 12.88 -25.96
CA TYR A 418 8.16 13.76 -27.12
C TYR A 418 9.31 13.45 -28.06
N ILE A 419 8.99 12.86 -29.22
CA ILE A 419 9.99 12.41 -30.20
C ILE A 419 9.62 12.95 -31.58
N THR A 420 10.58 13.59 -32.26
CA THR A 420 10.39 14.16 -33.61
C THR A 420 11.59 13.85 -34.51
N GLY A 421 11.39 13.89 -35.83
CA GLY A 421 12.47 13.63 -36.79
C GLY A 421 12.78 12.15 -36.98
N LEU A 422 11.80 11.28 -36.72
CA LEU A 422 11.87 9.87 -37.06
C LEU A 422 11.74 9.71 -38.57
N ASP A 423 12.78 9.18 -39.22
CA ASP A 423 12.75 8.91 -40.66
C ASP A 423 12.14 7.52 -40.99
N GLN A 424 11.92 6.69 -39.97
CA GLN A 424 11.44 5.31 -40.05
C GLN A 424 10.00 5.16 -39.57
N GLU A 425 9.33 4.10 -40.00
CA GLU A 425 7.92 3.83 -39.63
C GLU A 425 7.77 3.32 -38.19
N LYS A 426 8.79 2.60 -37.67
CA LYS A 426 8.80 2.00 -36.34
C LYS A 426 10.15 2.21 -35.66
N ALA A 427 10.13 2.58 -34.39
CA ALA A 427 11.30 2.67 -33.53
C ALA A 427 10.95 2.22 -32.11
N TYR A 428 11.96 1.87 -31.32
CA TYR A 428 11.80 1.35 -29.97
C TYR A 428 12.61 2.14 -28.96
N LEU A 429 12.01 2.42 -27.82
CA LEU A 429 12.75 2.92 -26.67
C LEU A 429 13.32 1.74 -25.88
N GLN A 430 14.55 1.88 -25.42
CA GLN A 430 15.23 0.87 -24.61
C GLN A 430 16.02 1.54 -23.50
N VAL A 431 15.81 1.16 -22.24
CA VAL A 431 16.72 1.53 -21.16
C VAL A 431 17.91 0.56 -21.18
N ARG A 432 19.12 1.10 -21.21
CA ARG A 432 20.36 0.33 -21.18
C ARG A 432 20.98 0.36 -19.79
N THR A 433 21.79 -0.63 -19.48
CA THR A 433 22.36 -0.78 -18.13
C THR A 433 23.25 0.39 -17.72
N ASP A 434 24.07 0.88 -18.65
CA ASP A 434 25.12 1.86 -18.35
C ASP A 434 24.77 3.27 -18.83
N LYS A 435 25.47 4.27 -18.28
CA LYS A 435 25.46 5.63 -18.83
C LYS A 435 26.29 5.70 -20.10
N VAL A 436 25.88 6.54 -21.03
CA VAL A 436 26.70 6.94 -22.17
C VAL A 436 27.72 7.98 -21.69
N THR A 437 29.01 7.73 -21.89
CA THR A 437 30.12 8.58 -21.37
C THR A 437 30.90 9.30 -22.46
N ASP A 438 31.18 8.68 -23.60
CA ASP A 438 31.87 9.34 -24.72
C ASP A 438 31.64 8.60 -26.04
N THR A 439 31.45 9.35 -27.11
CA THR A 439 30.71 8.94 -28.32
C THR A 439 31.48 8.10 -29.35
N SER A 440 30.86 7.00 -29.78
CA SER A 440 30.75 6.59 -31.20
C SER A 440 29.53 5.68 -31.39
N GLU A 441 29.23 4.84 -30.40
CA GLU A 441 28.15 3.85 -30.46
C GLU A 441 27.17 4.08 -29.31
N CYS A 442 25.86 4.08 -29.60
CA CYS A 442 24.80 4.23 -28.59
C CYS A 442 24.57 2.92 -27.80
N GLU A 443 25.63 2.13 -27.63
CA GLU A 443 25.67 0.84 -26.97
C GLU A 443 26.29 0.97 -25.57
N ALA A 444 25.59 1.64 -24.67
CA ALA A 444 25.99 1.72 -23.26
C ALA A 444 25.49 0.48 -22.49
N GLY A 445 26.14 -0.65 -22.75
CA GLY A 445 25.78 -1.94 -22.17
C GLY A 445 24.53 -2.58 -22.80
N GLY A 446 24.09 -3.68 -22.19
CA GLY A 446 22.90 -4.43 -22.60
C GLY A 446 21.58 -3.71 -22.30
N ILE A 447 20.48 -4.28 -22.79
CA ILE A 447 19.14 -3.88 -22.34
C ILE A 447 19.06 -4.16 -20.83
N TYR A 448 18.61 -3.17 -20.07
CA TYR A 448 18.54 -3.28 -18.62
C TYR A 448 17.54 -4.37 -18.20
N ASP A 449 17.94 -5.26 -17.30
CA ASP A 449 17.04 -6.22 -16.66
C ASP A 449 17.41 -6.41 -15.19
N LYS A 450 16.48 -6.99 -14.41
CA LYS A 450 16.73 -7.46 -13.06
C LYS A 450 17.47 -8.81 -13.07
N PRO A 451 18.24 -9.16 -12.03
CA PRO A 451 18.71 -10.52 -11.83
C PRO A 451 17.52 -11.48 -11.73
N ARG A 452 17.47 -12.51 -12.58
CA ARG A 452 16.44 -13.57 -12.51
C ARG A 452 16.94 -14.64 -11.54
N ILE A 453 16.45 -14.64 -10.30
CA ILE A 453 16.98 -15.52 -9.24
C ILE A 453 16.34 -16.92 -9.32
N PHE A 454 15.09 -17.05 -9.75
CA PHE A 454 14.46 -18.37 -9.98
C PHE A 454 13.52 -18.37 -11.19
N THR A 455 13.98 -18.88 -12.34
CA THR A 455 13.06 -19.25 -13.42
C THR A 455 12.39 -20.59 -13.07
N ASN A 456 11.41 -20.58 -12.17
CA ASN A 456 10.47 -21.70 -12.12
C ASN A 456 9.60 -21.62 -13.39
N ALA A 457 9.65 -22.69 -14.18
CA ALA A 457 8.97 -22.92 -15.45
C ALA A 457 7.42 -22.89 -15.39
N LEU A 458 6.83 -22.27 -14.37
CA LEU A 458 5.38 -22.08 -14.25
C LEU A 458 4.91 -20.80 -14.95
N ILE A 459 5.78 -19.80 -15.12
CA ILE A 459 5.49 -18.61 -15.97
C ILE A 459 5.80 -18.90 -17.44
N SER A 460 6.63 -19.92 -17.75
CA SER A 460 6.93 -20.29 -19.15
C SER A 460 5.76 -20.92 -19.90
N ASN A 461 4.67 -21.25 -19.20
CA ASN A 461 3.41 -21.71 -19.79
C ASN A 461 2.28 -20.67 -19.67
N SER A 462 2.58 -19.41 -19.33
CA SER A 462 1.67 -18.34 -19.73
C SER A 462 1.65 -18.38 -21.25
N HIS A 463 0.53 -18.85 -21.81
CA HIS A 463 0.24 -18.71 -23.22
C HIS A 463 0.32 -17.22 -23.51
N VAL A 464 1.49 -16.76 -23.95
CA VAL A 464 1.72 -15.41 -24.42
C VAL A 464 0.77 -15.25 -25.60
N GLY A 465 -0.39 -14.64 -25.39
CA GLY A 465 -1.08 -13.95 -26.47
C GLY A 465 -0.08 -13.01 -27.15
N ASP A 466 -0.30 -12.64 -28.41
CA ASP A 466 0.65 -11.93 -29.29
C ASP A 466 1.29 -10.62 -28.74
N LYS A 467 1.00 -10.20 -27.50
CA LYS A 467 1.51 -8.99 -26.84
C LYS A 467 1.91 -9.23 -25.35
N PRO A 468 3.19 -9.48 -25.03
CA PRO A 468 3.68 -9.68 -23.66
C PRO A 468 3.48 -8.44 -22.78
N THR A 469 3.12 -8.59 -21.50
CA THR A 469 3.03 -7.52 -20.50
C THR A 469 4.39 -7.14 -19.90
N GLY A 470 4.47 -6.03 -19.17
CA GLY A 470 5.74 -5.48 -18.67
C GLY A 470 6.48 -6.36 -17.66
N ASP A 471 5.81 -7.33 -17.05
CA ASP A 471 6.32 -8.30 -16.06
C ASP A 471 7.20 -9.40 -16.67
N VAL A 472 6.93 -9.79 -17.92
CA VAL A 472 7.67 -10.88 -18.59
C VAL A 472 8.88 -10.38 -19.39
N LEU A 473 8.94 -9.07 -19.65
CA LEU A 473 9.99 -8.43 -20.43
C LEU A 473 11.09 -7.84 -19.54
N PRO A 474 12.33 -7.72 -20.06
CA PRO A 474 13.37 -7.00 -19.36
C PRO A 474 12.92 -5.60 -18.94
N VAL A 475 13.40 -5.12 -17.79
CA VAL A 475 13.06 -3.78 -17.27
C VAL A 475 13.18 -2.71 -18.35
N GLY A 476 14.27 -2.73 -19.11
CA GLY A 476 14.58 -1.77 -20.14
C GLY A 476 13.94 -1.99 -21.50
N VAL A 477 13.10 -3.01 -21.71
CA VAL A 477 12.25 -3.08 -22.91
C VAL A 477 11.00 -2.24 -22.66
N LEU A 478 10.89 -1.12 -23.38
CA LEU A 478 9.74 -0.21 -23.26
C LEU A 478 8.65 -0.51 -24.29
N GLU A 479 8.92 -1.36 -25.29
CA GLU A 479 7.87 -1.94 -26.12
C GLU A 479 6.89 -2.66 -25.17
N TYR A 480 5.59 -2.36 -25.28
CA TYR A 480 4.52 -2.88 -24.43
C TYR A 480 4.35 -2.25 -23.03
N LYS A 481 5.35 -1.56 -22.49
CA LYS A 481 5.23 -0.73 -21.26
C LYS A 481 4.85 0.71 -21.55
N THR A 482 5.21 1.16 -22.75
CA THR A 482 4.92 2.49 -23.27
C THR A 482 4.47 2.36 -24.72
N THR A 483 3.80 3.38 -25.23
CA THR A 483 3.40 3.41 -26.63
C THR A 483 4.63 3.58 -27.53
N SER A 484 4.88 2.62 -28.42
CA SER A 484 6.00 2.71 -29.37
C SER A 484 5.87 3.94 -30.27
N PRO A 485 6.95 4.70 -30.51
CA PRO A 485 6.96 5.75 -31.52
C PRO A 485 6.65 5.18 -32.91
N ARG A 486 5.70 5.80 -33.63
CA ARG A 486 5.31 5.41 -34.98
C ARG A 486 5.21 6.61 -35.90
N GLY A 487 5.69 6.46 -37.14
CA GLY A 487 5.55 7.44 -38.21
C GLY A 487 6.49 8.65 -38.13
N ARG A 488 6.43 9.49 -39.18
CA ARG A 488 7.28 10.68 -39.38
C ARG A 488 6.82 11.93 -38.61
N GLU A 489 5.71 11.87 -37.89
CA GLU A 489 5.14 13.00 -37.16
C GLU A 489 5.65 13.10 -35.72
N SER A 490 5.45 14.26 -35.09
CA SER A 490 5.83 14.49 -33.70
C SER A 490 4.96 13.65 -32.77
N VAL A 491 5.58 12.74 -32.00
CA VAL A 491 4.88 11.83 -31.11
C VAL A 491 4.96 12.37 -29.68
N VAL A 492 3.89 13.03 -29.21
CA VAL A 492 3.66 13.25 -27.76
C VAL A 492 2.85 12.06 -27.23
N ARG A 493 3.34 11.40 -26.19
CA ARG A 493 2.66 10.30 -25.51
C ARG A 493 2.76 10.45 -24.00
N GLN A 494 1.72 10.02 -23.32
CA GLN A 494 1.64 9.90 -21.87
C GLN A 494 1.22 8.46 -21.58
N ASP A 495 2.12 7.70 -20.97
CA ASP A 495 1.91 6.31 -20.59
C ASP A 495 2.13 6.15 -19.08
N THR A 496 1.67 5.04 -18.51
CA THR A 496 1.87 4.68 -17.10
C THR A 496 2.21 3.20 -16.99
N THR A 497 3.19 2.84 -16.16
CA THR A 497 3.58 1.43 -15.97
C THR A 497 4.15 1.19 -14.57
N SER A 498 3.93 0.00 -14.03
CA SER A 498 4.55 -0.46 -12.78
C SER A 498 5.97 -1.00 -12.98
N TRP A 499 6.41 -1.18 -14.22
CA TRP A 499 7.62 -1.96 -14.55
C TRP A 499 8.83 -1.11 -14.99
N LEU A 500 8.83 0.18 -14.60
CA LEU A 500 9.91 1.16 -14.82
C LEU A 500 10.14 2.04 -13.57
N PRO A 501 10.56 1.49 -12.42
CA PRO A 501 10.66 2.25 -11.19
C PRO A 501 11.76 3.32 -11.26
N LEU A 502 11.52 4.44 -10.57
CA LEU A 502 12.48 5.48 -10.25
C LEU A 502 13.04 5.32 -8.83
N PHE A 503 12.32 4.62 -7.95
CA PHE A 503 12.77 4.27 -6.61
C PHE A 503 13.40 2.87 -6.54
N GLY A 504 14.06 2.59 -5.42
CA GLY A 504 14.60 1.27 -5.11
C GLY A 504 15.87 0.90 -5.90
N PRO A 505 16.39 -0.32 -5.66
CA PRO A 505 17.66 -0.78 -6.25
C PRO A 505 17.58 -0.95 -7.77
N PHE A 506 16.36 -1.07 -8.32
CA PHE A 506 16.13 -1.27 -9.74
C PHE A 506 15.76 0.03 -10.49
N SER A 507 16.01 1.19 -9.87
CA SER A 507 15.77 2.49 -10.48
C SER A 507 16.43 2.60 -11.87
N ILE A 508 15.70 3.21 -12.82
CA ILE A 508 16.24 3.58 -14.13
C ILE A 508 17.01 4.91 -14.11
N ILE A 509 16.99 5.65 -13.00
CA ILE A 509 17.77 6.89 -12.86
C ILE A 509 19.26 6.54 -12.85
N GLY A 510 20.04 7.30 -13.61
CA GLY A 510 21.46 7.06 -13.75
C GLY A 510 21.80 5.99 -14.79
N ARG A 511 20.83 5.53 -15.58
CA ARG A 511 21.01 4.68 -16.76
C ARG A 511 20.96 5.51 -18.04
N SER A 512 20.95 4.86 -19.20
CA SER A 512 20.72 5.53 -20.48
C SER A 512 19.46 5.01 -21.18
N LEU A 513 18.84 5.88 -21.97
CA LEU A 513 17.75 5.60 -22.89
C LEU A 513 18.30 5.61 -24.31
N ALA A 514 18.15 4.50 -25.02
CA ALA A 514 18.42 4.38 -26.44
C ALA A 514 17.10 4.40 -27.23
N LEU A 515 17.10 5.10 -28.36
CA LEU A 515 16.12 4.93 -29.42
C LEU A 515 16.73 3.99 -30.45
N ALA A 516 16.15 2.81 -30.61
CA ALA A 516 16.56 1.79 -31.56
C ALA A 516 15.66 1.79 -32.79
N ASP A 517 16.25 1.49 -33.95
CA ASP A 517 15.50 1.28 -35.19
C ASP A 517 14.70 -0.04 -35.17
N GLU A 518 14.01 -0.33 -36.26
CA GLU A 518 13.22 -1.57 -36.43
C GLU A 518 14.04 -2.87 -36.28
N ASN A 519 15.37 -2.80 -36.45
CA ASN A 519 16.29 -3.93 -36.28
C ASN A 519 16.89 -3.99 -34.86
N GLY A 520 16.52 -3.08 -33.97
CA GLY A 520 17.04 -3.01 -32.61
C GLY A 520 18.37 -2.27 -32.49
N VAL A 521 18.86 -1.62 -33.55
CA VAL A 521 20.13 -0.88 -33.55
C VAL A 521 19.93 0.53 -32.99
N PRO A 522 20.66 0.95 -31.95
CA PRO A 522 20.55 2.30 -31.39
C PRO A 522 20.94 3.41 -32.37
N VAL A 523 19.97 4.25 -32.75
CA VAL A 523 20.16 5.42 -33.62
C VAL A 523 20.33 6.73 -32.85
N ALA A 524 19.85 6.79 -31.60
CA ALA A 524 20.06 7.89 -30.68
C ALA A 524 20.14 7.40 -29.24
N CYS A 525 20.79 8.18 -28.36
CA CYS A 525 20.96 7.82 -26.96
C CYS A 525 21.09 9.03 -26.04
N CYS A 526 20.57 8.87 -24.83
CA CYS A 526 20.45 9.89 -23.82
C CYS A 526 20.68 9.29 -22.42
N ASN A 527 21.27 10.05 -21.50
CA ASN A 527 21.34 9.63 -20.09
C ASN A 527 20.06 10.01 -19.35
N ILE A 528 19.54 9.12 -18.50
CA ILE A 528 18.39 9.38 -17.64
C ILE A 528 18.92 10.03 -16.37
N LEU A 529 18.66 11.32 -16.20
CA LEU A 529 19.18 12.11 -15.10
C LEU A 529 18.04 12.55 -14.18
N PRO A 530 18.27 12.63 -12.85
CA PRO A 530 17.29 13.20 -11.95
C PRO A 530 17.06 14.67 -12.29
N VAL A 531 15.83 15.14 -12.09
CA VAL A 531 15.48 16.55 -12.13
C VAL A 531 15.34 17.04 -10.69
N ASP A 532 16.25 17.89 -10.28
CA ASP A 532 16.18 18.50 -8.94
C ASP A 532 15.02 19.50 -8.89
N ASN A 533 14.16 19.39 -7.87
CA ASN A 533 13.03 20.28 -7.62
C ASN A 533 12.14 20.53 -8.86
N PRO A 534 11.49 19.49 -9.42
CA PRO A 534 10.65 19.64 -10.60
C PRO A 534 9.50 20.63 -10.36
N SER A 535 9.29 21.55 -11.32
CA SER A 535 8.21 22.53 -11.20
C SER A 535 6.83 21.87 -11.28
N PRO A 536 5.78 22.46 -10.68
CA PRO A 536 4.42 21.94 -10.80
C PRO A 536 3.96 21.78 -12.26
N GLU A 537 4.34 22.72 -13.14
CA GLU A 537 4.00 22.65 -14.56
C GLU A 537 4.65 21.44 -15.24
N LEU A 538 5.90 21.13 -14.88
CA LEU A 538 6.61 19.97 -15.42
C LEU A 538 5.91 18.67 -14.99
N ILE A 539 5.58 18.53 -13.72
CA ILE A 539 4.85 17.38 -13.17
C ILE A 539 3.50 17.23 -13.86
N ASN A 540 2.73 18.32 -13.95
CA ASN A 540 1.41 18.31 -14.58
C ASN A 540 1.47 17.89 -16.05
N SER A 541 2.54 18.30 -16.75
CA SER A 541 2.75 17.93 -18.14
C SER A 541 2.98 16.43 -18.35
N VAL A 542 3.45 15.70 -17.32
CA VAL A 542 3.64 14.24 -17.36
C VAL A 542 2.39 13.51 -16.90
N LEU A 543 1.70 14.03 -15.89
CA LEU A 543 0.47 13.46 -15.34
C LEU A 543 -0.77 13.65 -16.23
N GLY A 544 -0.68 14.48 -17.29
CA GLY A 544 -1.78 14.68 -18.23
C GLY A 544 -2.86 15.64 -17.74
N TYR A 545 -2.60 16.42 -16.69
CA TYR A 545 -3.54 17.47 -16.28
C TYR A 545 -3.55 18.60 -17.31
N GLN A 546 -4.69 18.76 -17.98
CA GLN A 546 -5.05 20.03 -18.58
C GLN A 546 -5.44 20.96 -17.43
N GLU A 547 -4.79 22.10 -17.25
CA GLU A 547 -5.34 23.16 -16.41
C GLU A 547 -6.75 23.48 -16.95
N GLN A 548 -7.78 23.19 -16.16
CA GLN A 548 -9.06 23.87 -16.33
C GLN A 548 -8.80 25.34 -16.04
N THR A 549 -8.41 26.08 -17.07
CA THR A 549 -8.40 27.53 -17.05
C THR A 549 -9.86 27.99 -16.98
N ASN A 550 -10.40 28.02 -15.75
CA ASN A 550 -11.56 28.84 -15.43
C ASN A 550 -11.13 30.31 -15.60
N ARG A 551 -11.08 30.77 -16.84
CA ARG A 551 -11.23 32.19 -17.12
C ARG A 551 -12.71 32.52 -16.90
N PRO A 552 -13.07 33.33 -15.91
CA PRO A 552 -14.41 33.90 -15.89
C PRO A 552 -14.57 34.71 -17.18
N GLY A 553 -15.54 34.29 -18.00
CA GLY A 553 -15.88 34.98 -19.22
C GLY A 553 -16.30 36.40 -18.90
N GLY A 554 -15.46 37.37 -19.29
CA GLY A 554 -15.86 38.75 -19.37
C GLY A 554 -16.85 38.93 -20.52
N LYS A 555 -18.07 39.30 -20.18
CA LYS A 555 -18.87 40.29 -20.90
C LYS A 555 -19.54 41.19 -19.89
#